data_AF-A0A257KJG0-F1
#
_entry.id   AF-A0A257KJG0-F1
#
_cell.length_a   1.000
_cell.length_b   1.000
_cell.length_c   1.000
_cell.angle_alpha   90.00
_cell.angle_beta   90.00
_cell.angle_gamma   90.00
#
_symmetry.space_group_name_H-M   'P 1'
#
loop_
_entity.id
_entity.type
_entity.pdbx_description
1 polymer ?
#
loop_
_entity_poly.entity_id
_entity_poly.type
_entity_poly.pdbx_seq_one_letter_code
_entity_poly.pdbx_strand_id
1 'polypeptide(L)'
;MNPDLLTEDLKKGRASNESFWLMGQPDVVVRPIRSGDDKGKWEVEVNGFDYFNTKTGDLESGGAGNIAMWLLDPDYDGRAVFPQQIFFPMAGEKEGWSRLSKDLRAQLDEEKLEAFRGTLTLSGEDFEAARRAMEQPQPRVALGLALRGLATAAIDLSDGLAGDLGHVLQRSQLGATVHVDALPISPVLARQPLALQRAFALSGGDDYELLFTAPHDAATRVLAAAATAGVGVRRIGRMEAEPGLRLLDAQGQPVPLALRSFDHFKP
;
A
#
# COMPACT_ATOMS: atom_id res chain seq x y z
N MET A 1 -44.50 -4.80 7.05
CA MET A 1 -43.79 -3.74 6.31
C MET A 1 -42.62 -3.33 7.20
N ASN A 2 -41.38 -3.63 6.79
CA ASN A 2 -40.18 -3.46 7.62
C ASN A 2 -39.79 -1.97 7.62
N PRO A 3 -39.72 -1.29 8.78
CA PRO A 3 -39.52 0.16 8.89
C PRO A 3 -38.11 0.67 8.55
N ASP A 4 -37.16 -0.21 8.19
CA ASP A 4 -35.75 0.17 8.00
C ASP A 4 -35.35 0.62 6.58
N LEU A 5 -36.30 0.72 5.63
CA LEU A 5 -36.02 1.21 4.27
C LEU A 5 -37.08 2.23 3.84
N LEU A 6 -37.04 3.43 4.42
CA LEU A 6 -37.74 4.60 3.90
C LEU A 6 -37.02 5.09 2.64
N THR A 7 -37.42 4.56 1.48
CA THR A 7 -36.83 4.92 0.17
C THR A 7 -37.85 5.60 -0.76
N GLU A 8 -38.97 6.09 -0.25
CA GLU A 8 -40.04 6.66 -1.10
C GLU A 8 -39.60 7.92 -1.86
N ASP A 9 -38.73 8.74 -1.27
CA ASP A 9 -38.16 9.95 -1.86
C ASP A 9 -37.06 9.68 -2.90
N LEU A 10 -36.57 8.45 -2.95
CA LEU A 10 -35.49 8.01 -3.85
C LEU A 10 -36.01 7.41 -5.17
N LYS A 11 -37.30 7.06 -5.24
CA LYS A 11 -37.92 6.47 -6.44
C LYS A 11 -38.28 7.55 -7.45
N LYS A 12 -37.50 7.69 -8.54
CA LYS A 12 -37.81 8.60 -9.65
C LYS A 12 -38.61 7.88 -10.76
N GLY A 13 -39.46 8.63 -11.47
CA GLY A 13 -40.42 8.09 -12.45
C GLY A 13 -39.86 7.41 -13.72
N ARG A 14 -38.53 7.30 -13.90
CA ARG A 14 -37.87 6.57 -15.01
C ARG A 14 -36.67 5.78 -14.47
N ALA A 15 -36.45 4.56 -14.99
CA ALA A 15 -35.37 3.66 -14.53
C ALA A 15 -33.97 4.27 -14.75
N SER A 16 -33.83 5.08 -15.81
CA SER A 16 -32.60 5.80 -16.12
C SER A 16 -32.22 6.88 -15.08
N ASN A 17 -33.10 7.19 -14.13
CA ASN A 17 -32.91 8.27 -13.16
C ASN A 17 -32.70 7.74 -11.73
N GLU A 18 -32.68 6.43 -11.53
CA GLU A 18 -32.34 5.84 -10.24
C GLU A 18 -30.87 6.12 -9.94
N SER A 19 -30.62 6.73 -8.79
CA SER A 19 -29.29 7.27 -8.43
C SER A 19 -28.41 6.22 -7.73
N PHE A 20 -28.99 5.07 -7.38
CA PHE A 20 -28.32 3.93 -6.75
C PHE A 20 -29.11 2.66 -7.06
N TRP A 21 -28.41 1.53 -6.97
CA TRP A 21 -29.00 0.19 -7.03
C TRP A 21 -28.77 -0.48 -5.68
N LEU A 22 -29.79 -1.16 -5.15
CA LEU A 22 -29.59 -2.06 -4.02
C LEU A 22 -29.28 -3.44 -4.59
N MET A 23 -28.03 -3.87 -4.42
CA MET A 23 -27.55 -5.18 -4.88
C MET A 23 -27.21 -6.04 -3.66
N GLY A 24 -27.60 -7.30 -3.72
CA GLY A 24 -27.18 -8.33 -2.79
C GLY A 24 -25.71 -8.71 -3.02
N GLN A 25 -25.20 -9.56 -2.13
CA GLN A 25 -23.91 -10.18 -2.34
C GLN A 25 -23.95 -11.03 -3.62
N PRO A 26 -22.91 -10.98 -4.49
CA PRO A 26 -22.86 -11.82 -5.66
C PRO A 26 -22.81 -13.31 -5.25
N ASP A 27 -23.43 -14.16 -6.06
CA ASP A 27 -23.28 -15.60 -5.95
C ASP A 27 -21.94 -16.01 -6.54
N VAL A 28 -21.08 -16.59 -5.71
CA VAL A 28 -19.69 -16.91 -6.05
C VAL A 28 -19.37 -18.32 -5.63
N VAL A 29 -18.77 -19.08 -6.55
CA VAL A 29 -18.22 -20.41 -6.28
C VAL A 29 -16.70 -20.32 -6.23
N VAL A 30 -16.13 -20.80 -5.13
CA VAL A 30 -14.68 -20.82 -4.89
C VAL A 30 -14.22 -22.27 -4.78
N ARG A 31 -13.33 -22.71 -5.68
CA ARG A 31 -12.86 -24.10 -5.78
C ARG A 31 -11.35 -24.19 -5.58
N PRO A 32 -10.85 -25.07 -4.70
CA PRO A 32 -9.40 -25.29 -4.59
C PRO A 32 -8.92 -26.14 -5.77
N ILE A 33 -7.80 -25.72 -6.39
CA ILE A 33 -7.15 -26.45 -7.47
C ILE A 33 -6.29 -27.56 -6.85
N ARG A 34 -6.65 -28.82 -7.13
CA ARG A 34 -6.07 -30.00 -6.44
C ARG A 34 -4.93 -30.69 -7.21
N SER A 35 -4.75 -30.38 -8.49
CA SER A 35 -3.80 -31.04 -9.39
C SER A 35 -3.34 -30.10 -10.50
N GLY A 36 -2.21 -30.43 -11.15
CA GLY A 36 -1.60 -29.61 -12.20
C GLY A 36 -0.67 -28.53 -11.66
N ASP A 37 -0.22 -27.66 -12.55
CA ASP A 37 0.77 -26.62 -12.24
C ASP A 37 0.25 -25.57 -11.25
N ASP A 38 -1.07 -25.40 -11.17
CA ASP A 38 -1.74 -24.47 -10.25
C ASP A 38 -2.21 -25.14 -8.94
N LYS A 39 -1.73 -26.35 -8.64
CA LYS A 39 -2.09 -27.05 -7.39
C LYS A 39 -1.82 -26.17 -6.16
N GLY A 40 -2.84 -26.04 -5.30
CA GLY A 40 -2.78 -25.21 -4.09
C GLY A 40 -3.32 -23.79 -4.28
N LYS A 41 -3.65 -23.39 -5.51
CA LYS A 41 -4.36 -22.14 -5.80
C LYS A 41 -5.88 -22.34 -5.74
N TRP A 42 -6.63 -21.25 -5.93
CA TRP A 42 -8.09 -21.23 -5.94
C TRP A 42 -8.60 -20.72 -7.29
N GLU A 43 -9.70 -21.31 -7.74
CA GLU A 43 -10.52 -20.84 -8.85
C GLU A 43 -11.76 -20.15 -8.28
N VAL A 44 -12.13 -19.00 -8.86
CA VAL A 44 -13.29 -18.20 -8.44
C VAL A 44 -14.19 -17.99 -9.65
N GLU A 45 -15.46 -18.31 -9.51
CA GLU A 45 -16.50 -18.13 -10.53
C GLU A 45 -17.64 -17.28 -9.95
N VAL A 46 -18.06 -16.23 -10.66
CA VAL A 46 -19.19 -15.39 -10.27
C VAL A 46 -20.39 -15.77 -11.12
N ASN A 47 -21.43 -16.30 -10.47
CA ASN A 47 -22.63 -16.80 -11.14
C ASN A 47 -23.66 -15.70 -11.44
N GLY A 48 -23.64 -14.62 -10.66
CA GLY A 48 -24.67 -13.59 -10.72
C GLY A 48 -24.75 -12.77 -9.44
N PHE A 49 -25.81 -11.97 -9.35
CA PHE A 49 -26.15 -11.18 -8.17
C PHE A 49 -27.65 -10.92 -8.16
N ASP A 50 -28.22 -10.80 -6.97
CA ASP A 50 -29.59 -10.32 -6.82
C ASP A 50 -29.58 -8.80 -6.73
N TYR A 51 -30.57 -8.14 -7.31
CA TYR A 51 -30.79 -6.70 -7.12
C TYR A 51 -32.25 -6.41 -6.82
N PHE A 52 -32.47 -5.37 -6.02
CA PHE A 52 -33.80 -4.91 -5.66
C PHE A 52 -34.31 -3.95 -6.72
N ASN A 53 -35.40 -4.33 -7.39
CA ASN A 53 -36.07 -3.45 -8.33
C ASN A 53 -36.97 -2.48 -7.56
N THR A 54 -36.56 -1.21 -7.48
CA THR A 54 -37.28 -0.21 -6.67
C THR A 54 -38.69 0.09 -7.20
N LYS A 55 -38.98 -0.22 -8.47
CA LYS A 55 -40.29 0.02 -9.10
C LYS A 55 -41.30 -1.06 -8.77
N THR A 56 -40.91 -2.32 -8.92
CA THR A 56 -41.79 -3.45 -8.62
C THR A 56 -41.82 -3.76 -7.13
N GLY A 57 -40.73 -3.44 -6.42
CA GLY A 57 -40.52 -3.82 -5.02
C GLY A 57 -40.06 -5.27 -4.86
N ASP A 58 -39.71 -5.94 -5.96
CA ASP A 58 -39.29 -7.34 -5.98
C ASP A 58 -37.76 -7.46 -6.03
N LEU A 59 -37.27 -8.60 -5.55
CA LEU A 59 -35.89 -9.02 -5.75
C LEU A 59 -35.78 -9.72 -7.11
N GLU A 60 -34.89 -9.25 -7.98
CA GLU A 60 -34.61 -9.84 -9.29
C GLU A 60 -33.21 -10.45 -9.30
N SER A 61 -33.09 -11.70 -9.76
CA SER A 61 -31.80 -12.38 -9.91
C SER A 61 -31.20 -12.11 -11.28
N GLY A 62 -30.01 -11.52 -11.32
CA GLY A 62 -29.19 -11.38 -12.51
C GLY A 62 -28.14 -12.48 -12.59
N GLY A 63 -28.02 -13.14 -13.74
CA GLY A 63 -26.95 -14.11 -13.98
C GLY A 63 -25.63 -13.43 -14.37
N ALA A 64 -24.58 -14.22 -14.61
CA ALA A 64 -23.26 -13.72 -15.02
C ALA A 64 -23.30 -12.83 -16.27
N GLY A 65 -24.24 -13.11 -17.20
CA GLY A 65 -24.49 -12.29 -18.39
C GLY A 65 -25.09 -10.91 -18.12
N ASN A 66 -25.45 -10.60 -16.87
CA ASN A 66 -25.92 -9.28 -16.42
C ASN A 66 -24.81 -8.49 -15.70
N ILE A 67 -23.59 -9.03 -15.63
CA ILE A 67 -22.44 -8.39 -14.98
C ILE A 67 -21.67 -7.60 -16.03
N ALA A 68 -21.74 -6.27 -15.95
CA ALA A 68 -20.96 -5.40 -16.82
C ALA A 68 -19.46 -5.56 -16.58
N MET A 69 -19.07 -5.64 -15.31
CA MET A 69 -17.69 -5.82 -14.87
C MET A 69 -17.66 -6.48 -13.49
N TRP A 70 -16.67 -7.34 -13.24
CA TRP A 70 -16.29 -7.73 -11.88
C TRP A 70 -14.77 -7.72 -11.73
N LEU A 71 -14.33 -7.52 -10.49
CA LEU A 71 -12.96 -7.25 -10.10
C LEU A 71 -12.57 -8.24 -9.01
N LEU A 72 -11.42 -8.90 -9.16
CA LEU A 72 -10.90 -9.81 -8.15
C LEU A 72 -9.69 -9.17 -7.46
N ASP A 73 -9.84 -8.94 -6.17
CA ASP A 73 -8.75 -8.60 -5.26
C ASP A 73 -8.53 -9.79 -4.30
N PRO A 74 -7.51 -10.63 -4.55
CA PRO A 74 -7.26 -11.82 -3.73
C PRO A 74 -6.62 -11.52 -2.37
N ASP A 75 -6.22 -10.27 -2.11
CA ASP A 75 -5.50 -9.85 -0.89
C ASP A 75 -6.13 -8.59 -0.29
N TYR A 76 -7.47 -8.52 -0.32
CA TYR A 76 -8.20 -7.36 0.19
C TYR A 76 -8.02 -7.23 1.70
N ASP A 77 -7.40 -6.14 2.13
CA ASP A 77 -7.07 -5.84 3.53
C ASP A 77 -8.22 -5.19 4.32
N GLY A 78 -9.39 -5.02 3.68
CA GLY A 78 -10.54 -4.31 4.26
C GLY A 78 -10.50 -2.80 4.12
N ARG A 79 -9.49 -2.22 3.44
CA ARG A 79 -9.31 -0.76 3.34
C ARG A 79 -9.36 -0.26 1.92
N ALA A 80 -8.64 -0.91 1.02
CA ALA A 80 -8.55 -0.50 -0.38
C ALA A 80 -8.64 -1.71 -1.30
N VAL A 81 -9.40 -1.58 -2.39
CA VAL A 81 -9.54 -2.64 -3.38
C VAL A 81 -8.50 -2.43 -4.47
N PHE A 82 -7.63 -3.41 -4.68
CA PHE A 82 -6.62 -3.44 -5.73
C PHE A 82 -6.87 -4.61 -6.68
N PRO A 83 -7.71 -4.43 -7.72
CA PRO A 83 -8.05 -5.51 -8.63
C PRO A 83 -6.82 -6.05 -9.36
N GLN A 84 -6.52 -7.33 -9.13
CA GLN A 84 -5.46 -8.04 -9.87
C GLN A 84 -6.01 -8.68 -11.16
N GLN A 85 -7.31 -8.98 -11.18
CA GLN A 85 -8.00 -9.49 -12.35
C GLN A 85 -9.30 -8.73 -12.55
N ILE A 86 -9.60 -8.40 -13.80
CA ILE A 86 -10.77 -7.63 -14.22
C ILE A 86 -11.47 -8.43 -15.31
N PHE A 87 -12.79 -8.50 -15.26
CA PHE A 87 -13.59 -9.26 -16.20
C PHE A 87 -14.75 -8.42 -16.70
N PHE A 88 -15.12 -8.58 -17.98
CA PHE A 88 -16.24 -7.88 -18.61
C PHE A 88 -17.22 -8.88 -19.25
N PRO A 89 -18.02 -9.63 -18.48
CA PRO A 89 -18.89 -10.70 -19.01
C PRO A 89 -19.91 -10.24 -20.06
N MET A 90 -20.42 -9.01 -19.94
CA MET A 90 -21.36 -8.44 -20.91
C MET A 90 -20.73 -7.94 -22.21
N ALA A 91 -19.40 -7.88 -22.29
CA ALA A 91 -18.73 -7.40 -23.49
C ALA A 91 -18.86 -8.44 -24.62
N GLY A 92 -19.49 -8.05 -25.74
CA GLY A 92 -19.50 -8.87 -26.95
C GLY A 92 -18.10 -8.99 -27.57
N GLU A 93 -17.92 -9.88 -28.56
CA GLU A 93 -16.64 -10.12 -29.26
C GLU A 93 -15.95 -8.87 -29.84
N LYS A 94 -16.71 -7.77 -30.00
CA LYS A 94 -16.25 -6.47 -30.52
C LYS A 94 -16.25 -5.34 -29.47
N GLU A 95 -16.56 -5.63 -28.21
CA GLU A 95 -16.60 -4.68 -27.08
C GLU A 95 -15.72 -5.14 -25.89
N GLY A 96 -15.69 -4.38 -24.79
CA GLY A 96 -14.87 -4.70 -23.61
C GLY A 96 -13.38 -4.83 -23.93
N TRP A 97 -12.82 -6.04 -23.73
CA TRP A 97 -11.40 -6.31 -23.97
C TRP A 97 -10.96 -6.05 -25.42
N SER A 98 -11.83 -6.20 -26.42
CA SER A 98 -11.44 -5.93 -27.82
C SER A 98 -11.42 -4.43 -28.15
N ARG A 99 -12.28 -3.61 -27.50
CA ARG A 99 -12.18 -2.14 -27.56
C ARG A 99 -10.97 -1.67 -26.80
N LEU A 100 -10.79 -2.16 -25.57
CA LEU A 100 -9.63 -1.84 -24.74
C LEU A 100 -8.32 -2.25 -25.43
N SER A 101 -8.25 -3.43 -26.04
CA SER A 101 -7.10 -3.88 -26.84
C SER A 101 -6.85 -2.99 -28.07
N LYS A 102 -7.90 -2.49 -28.72
CA LYS A 102 -7.79 -1.61 -29.89
C LYS A 102 -7.36 -0.18 -29.50
N ASP A 103 -7.91 0.33 -28.40
CA ASP A 103 -7.60 1.65 -27.84
C ASP A 103 -6.20 1.67 -27.19
N LEU A 104 -5.82 0.59 -26.51
CA LEU A 104 -4.46 0.35 -26.02
C LEU A 104 -3.47 -0.02 -27.13
N ARG A 105 -3.90 -0.04 -28.41
CA ARG A 105 -3.11 -0.47 -29.58
C ARG A 105 -2.25 -1.69 -29.24
N ALA A 106 -2.87 -2.82 -28.96
CA ALA A 106 -2.24 -4.04 -28.45
C ALA A 106 -0.94 -4.47 -29.19
N GLN A 107 0.15 -3.83 -28.81
CA GLN A 107 1.41 -4.38 -28.36
C GLN A 107 1.59 -3.81 -26.94
N LEU A 108 0.94 -4.41 -25.95
CA LEU A 108 1.40 -4.21 -24.58
C LEU A 108 2.63 -5.09 -24.39
N ASP A 109 3.79 -4.52 -24.68
CA ASP A 109 4.95 -4.49 -23.79
C ASP A 109 6.12 -3.75 -24.48
N GLU A 110 6.38 -2.48 -24.14
CA GLU A 110 7.54 -1.76 -24.67
C GLU A 110 8.36 -1.01 -23.64
N GLU A 111 7.96 -1.05 -22.38
CA GLU A 111 8.65 -0.38 -21.27
C GLU A 111 7.89 -0.74 -19.97
N LYS A 112 6.61 -1.21 -19.96
CA LYS A 112 5.63 -1.19 -18.83
C LYS A 112 6.05 -0.43 -17.56
N LEU A 113 6.21 0.89 -17.62
CA LEU A 113 6.45 1.75 -18.79
C LEU A 113 7.21 2.96 -18.28
N GLU A 114 8.55 2.79 -18.28
CA GLU A 114 9.55 3.30 -17.32
C GLU A 114 9.50 2.54 -15.98
N ALA A 115 10.60 2.45 -15.22
CA ALA A 115 10.60 2.17 -13.78
C ALA A 115 10.04 3.40 -13.03
N PHE A 116 8.88 3.83 -13.52
CA PHE A 116 8.00 4.98 -13.37
C PHE A 116 8.56 6.37 -13.02
N ARG A 117 9.88 6.61 -13.12
CA ARG A 117 10.58 7.89 -13.45
C ARG A 117 12.13 7.81 -13.31
N GLY A 118 12.74 6.63 -13.35
CA GLY A 118 14.14 6.43 -12.91
C GLY A 118 14.99 5.59 -13.87
N THR A 119 16.29 5.90 -13.97
CA THR A 119 17.25 5.29 -14.91
C THR A 119 17.64 3.83 -14.62
N LEU A 120 16.86 3.09 -13.81
CA LEU A 120 17.23 1.78 -13.29
C LEU A 120 16.08 0.78 -13.41
N THR A 121 16.34 -0.32 -14.12
CA THR A 121 15.41 -1.44 -14.25
C THR A 121 15.58 -2.42 -13.09
N LEU A 122 14.48 -2.87 -12.51
CA LEU A 122 14.42 -3.99 -11.56
C LEU A 122 13.96 -5.27 -12.25
N SER A 123 14.28 -6.45 -11.69
CA SER A 123 13.66 -7.70 -12.13
C SER A 123 12.15 -7.67 -11.85
N GLY A 124 11.36 -8.51 -12.53
CA GLY A 124 9.91 -8.55 -12.32
C GLY A 124 9.50 -8.81 -10.86
N GLU A 125 10.21 -9.70 -10.16
CA GLU A 125 9.97 -9.97 -8.73
C GLU A 125 10.32 -8.78 -7.83
N ASP A 126 11.46 -8.14 -8.08
CA ASP A 126 11.93 -6.98 -7.30
C ASP A 126 11.03 -5.76 -7.51
N PHE A 127 10.58 -5.57 -8.75
CA PHE A 127 9.61 -4.54 -9.11
C PHE A 127 8.29 -4.75 -8.39
N GLU A 128 7.72 -5.97 -8.43
CA GLU A 128 6.46 -6.26 -7.74
C GLU A 128 6.56 -6.08 -6.22
N ALA A 129 7.70 -6.46 -5.62
CA ALA A 129 7.93 -6.25 -4.19
C ALA A 129 8.00 -4.75 -3.84
N ALA A 130 8.71 -3.95 -4.62
CA ALA A 130 8.80 -2.49 -4.42
C ALA A 130 7.46 -1.79 -4.67
N ARG A 131 6.75 -2.18 -5.73
CA ARG A 131 5.43 -1.66 -6.09
C ARG A 131 4.41 -1.90 -4.98
N ARG A 132 4.33 -3.13 -4.44
CA ARG A 132 3.44 -3.43 -3.30
C ARG A 132 3.77 -2.60 -2.08
N ALA A 133 5.05 -2.41 -1.74
CA ALA A 133 5.44 -1.58 -0.60
C ALA A 133 4.98 -0.12 -0.77
N MET A 134 5.09 0.42 -1.99
CA MET A 134 4.68 1.79 -2.32
C MET A 134 3.15 1.96 -2.39
N GLU A 135 2.43 1.04 -3.02
CA GLU A 135 0.98 1.14 -3.21
C GLU A 135 0.17 0.68 -2.00
N GLN A 136 0.71 -0.24 -1.20
CA GLN A 136 0.06 -0.85 -0.05
C GLN A 136 0.97 -0.81 1.20
N PRO A 137 1.44 0.37 1.61
CA PRO A 137 2.26 0.49 2.81
C PRO A 137 1.45 0.04 4.02
N GLN A 138 2.04 -0.82 4.85
CA GLN A 138 1.39 -1.33 6.06
C GLN A 138 1.64 -0.39 7.25
N PRO A 139 0.65 0.39 7.72
CA PRO A 139 0.87 1.31 8.83
C PRO A 139 1.17 0.54 10.12
N ARG A 140 2.18 1.01 10.87
CA ARG A 140 2.68 0.35 12.08
C ARG A 140 1.82 0.62 13.32
N VAL A 141 0.50 0.43 13.21
CA VAL A 141 -0.48 0.75 14.26
C VAL A 141 -0.24 -0.07 15.53
N ALA A 142 -0.09 -1.40 15.40
CA ALA A 142 0.15 -2.29 16.54
C ALA A 142 1.44 -1.92 17.29
N LEU A 143 2.50 -1.57 16.54
CA LEU A 143 3.77 -1.10 17.10
C LEU A 143 3.58 0.24 17.84
N GLY A 144 2.91 1.22 17.22
CA GLY A 144 2.64 2.52 17.84
C GLY A 144 1.85 2.40 19.15
N LEU A 145 0.89 1.47 19.22
CA LEU A 145 0.17 1.14 20.46
C LEU A 145 1.10 0.51 21.50
N ALA A 146 1.93 -0.45 21.11
CA ALA A 146 2.83 -1.17 22.01
C ALA A 146 3.98 -0.30 22.56
N LEU A 147 4.36 0.77 21.86
CA LEU A 147 5.39 1.71 22.29
C LEU A 147 4.91 2.78 23.28
N ARG A 148 3.60 2.84 23.60
CA ARG A 148 3.06 3.79 24.57
C ARG A 148 3.70 3.58 25.95
N GLY A 149 4.26 4.65 26.51
CA GLY A 149 5.00 4.59 27.78
C GLY A 149 6.42 4.02 27.67
N LEU A 150 6.89 3.71 26.46
CA LEU A 150 8.29 3.33 26.18
C LEU A 150 8.99 4.39 25.33
N ALA A 151 8.34 4.85 24.26
CA ALA A 151 8.88 5.88 23.38
C ALA A 151 8.74 7.28 24.01
N THR A 152 9.77 8.11 23.85
CA THR A 152 9.79 9.51 24.28
C THR A 152 9.31 10.47 23.20
N ALA A 153 9.47 10.11 21.94
CA ALA A 153 8.92 10.79 20.77
C ALA A 153 8.76 9.77 19.64
N ALA A 154 7.79 9.98 18.75
CA ALA A 154 7.58 9.14 17.58
C ALA A 154 7.02 9.98 16.41
N ILE A 155 7.34 9.57 15.18
CA ILE A 155 6.84 10.13 13.93
C ILE A 155 6.80 8.99 12.89
N ASP A 156 5.82 9.02 11.99
CA ASP A 156 5.83 8.16 10.81
C ASP A 156 6.81 8.70 9.75
N LEU A 157 7.31 7.81 8.88
CA LEU A 157 8.22 8.16 7.80
C LEU A 157 7.46 8.31 6.48
N SER A 158 7.07 9.53 6.11
CA SER A 158 6.44 9.84 4.83
C SER A 158 7.37 10.60 3.89
N ASP A 159 8.19 11.50 4.42
CA ASP A 159 9.08 12.38 3.63
C ASP A 159 10.53 11.86 3.60
N GLY A 160 10.74 10.68 4.18
CA GLY A 160 12.01 9.99 4.34
C GLY A 160 12.67 10.30 5.68
N LEU A 161 13.52 9.38 6.14
CA LEU A 161 14.14 9.42 7.47
C LEU A 161 14.77 10.78 7.80
N ALA A 162 15.54 11.37 6.87
CA ALA A 162 16.24 12.63 7.11
C ALA A 162 15.28 13.82 7.27
N GLY A 163 14.18 13.85 6.50
CA GLY A 163 13.14 14.88 6.60
C GLY A 163 12.38 14.78 7.91
N ASP A 164 11.83 13.60 8.20
CA ASP A 164 10.98 13.38 9.37
C ASP A 164 11.75 13.40 10.69
N LEU A 165 12.98 12.86 10.72
CA LEU A 165 13.87 13.06 11.87
C LEU A 165 14.18 14.55 12.05
N GLY A 166 14.38 15.30 10.96
CA GLY A 166 14.54 16.75 11.01
C GLY A 166 13.41 17.45 11.78
N HIS A 167 12.15 17.05 11.53
CA HIS A 167 11.00 17.55 12.27
C HIS A 167 11.07 17.24 13.78
N VAL A 168 11.47 16.01 14.14
CA VAL A 168 11.65 15.60 15.55
C VAL A 168 12.75 16.42 16.23
N LEU A 169 13.89 16.60 15.55
CA LEU A 169 15.04 17.36 16.07
C LEU A 169 14.68 18.82 16.29
N GLN A 170 14.02 19.46 15.33
CA GLN A 170 13.60 20.86 15.42
C GLN A 170 12.63 21.08 16.59
N ARG A 171 11.61 20.22 16.73
CA ARG A 171 10.62 20.33 17.82
C ARG A 171 11.23 20.02 19.20
N SER A 172 12.22 19.14 19.25
CA SER A 172 12.88 18.74 20.50
C SER A 172 14.04 19.66 20.90
N GLN A 173 14.52 20.52 19.99
CA GLN A 173 15.73 21.34 20.16
C GLN A 173 16.98 20.50 20.46
N LEU A 174 17.09 19.36 19.78
CA LEU A 174 18.17 18.38 19.93
C LEU A 174 18.82 18.08 18.57
N GLY A 175 19.92 17.33 18.59
CA GLY A 175 20.48 16.68 17.42
C GLY A 175 20.39 15.16 17.50
N ALA A 176 20.93 14.50 16.47
CA ALA A 176 21.10 13.06 16.46
C ALA A 176 22.30 12.63 15.61
N THR A 177 22.90 11.51 16.01
CA THR A 177 23.84 10.75 15.18
C THR A 177 23.16 9.47 14.69
N VAL A 178 23.15 9.24 13.38
CA VAL A 178 22.58 8.06 12.70
C VAL A 178 23.67 7.30 11.97
N HIS A 179 23.68 5.98 12.12
CA HIS A 179 24.54 5.06 11.38
C HIS A 179 23.83 4.60 10.11
N VAL A 180 24.14 5.23 8.98
CA VAL A 180 23.42 5.07 7.71
C VAL A 180 23.50 3.64 7.19
N ASP A 181 24.67 3.03 7.23
CA ASP A 181 24.87 1.65 6.74
C ASP A 181 24.27 0.59 7.69
N ALA A 182 23.77 1.00 8.85
CA ALA A 182 23.07 0.15 9.80
C ALA A 182 21.53 0.29 9.70
N LEU A 183 21.02 1.14 8.81
CA LEU A 183 19.59 1.28 8.59
C LEU A 183 19.00 -0.05 8.10
N PRO A 184 17.81 -0.44 8.58
CA PRO A 184 17.09 -1.57 7.99
C PRO A 184 16.69 -1.20 6.56
N ILE A 185 17.05 -2.05 5.60
CA ILE A 185 16.69 -1.90 4.19
C ILE A 185 16.09 -3.21 3.68
N SER A 186 15.22 -3.12 2.68
CA SER A 186 14.62 -4.30 2.06
C SER A 186 15.67 -5.13 1.30
N PRO A 187 15.43 -6.45 1.08
CA PRO A 187 16.31 -7.26 0.24
C PRO A 187 16.48 -6.70 -1.19
N VAL A 188 15.43 -6.06 -1.73
CA VAL A 188 15.46 -5.41 -3.05
C VAL A 188 16.44 -4.25 -3.05
N LEU A 189 16.37 -3.36 -2.03
CA LEU A 189 17.29 -2.23 -1.92
C LEU A 189 18.72 -2.69 -1.63
N ALA A 190 18.89 -3.73 -0.80
CA ALA A 190 20.21 -4.29 -0.46
C ALA A 190 21.01 -4.84 -1.66
N ARG A 191 20.34 -5.15 -2.78
CA ARG A 191 20.98 -5.55 -4.04
C ARG A 191 21.49 -4.38 -4.89
N GLN A 192 21.10 -3.15 -4.55
CA GLN A 192 21.49 -1.96 -5.32
C GLN A 192 22.88 -1.46 -4.94
N PRO A 193 23.54 -0.65 -5.79
CA PRO A 193 24.75 0.09 -5.41
C PRO A 193 24.59 0.85 -4.09
N LEU A 194 25.63 0.85 -3.26
CA LEU A 194 25.62 1.46 -1.91
C LEU A 194 25.14 2.92 -1.89
N ALA A 195 25.47 3.69 -2.92
CA ALA A 195 25.01 5.07 -3.05
C ALA A 195 23.48 5.18 -3.12
N LEU A 196 22.82 4.26 -3.83
CA LEU A 196 21.36 4.21 -3.91
C LEU A 196 20.74 3.71 -2.62
N GLN A 197 21.34 2.69 -1.99
CA GLN A 197 20.89 2.20 -0.68
C GLN A 197 20.80 3.35 0.33
N ARG A 198 21.88 4.14 0.44
CA ARG A 198 21.95 5.29 1.32
C ARG A 198 20.96 6.38 0.93
N ALA A 199 20.82 6.69 -0.36
CA ALA A 199 19.88 7.71 -0.83
C ALA A 199 18.43 7.34 -0.48
N PHE A 200 17.97 6.15 -0.84
CA PHE A 200 16.60 5.72 -0.56
C PHE A 200 16.33 5.55 0.94
N ALA A 201 17.26 4.99 1.71
CA ALA A 201 17.09 4.83 3.16
C ALA A 201 17.03 6.18 3.92
N LEU A 202 17.57 7.25 3.36
CA LEU A 202 17.58 8.58 3.97
C LEU A 202 16.45 9.49 3.45
N SER A 203 16.10 9.40 2.17
CA SER A 203 15.23 10.36 1.49
C SER A 203 14.28 9.73 0.47
N GLY A 204 14.04 8.41 0.53
CA GLY A 204 13.09 7.73 -0.35
C GLY A 204 11.66 8.24 -0.15
N GLY A 205 11.22 8.29 1.11
CA GLY A 205 9.84 8.66 1.45
C GLY A 205 8.86 7.52 1.18
N ASP A 206 7.58 7.75 1.51
CA ASP A 206 6.48 6.79 1.37
C ASP A 206 6.74 5.42 2.03
N ASP A 207 7.63 5.36 3.02
CA ASP A 207 7.94 4.13 3.77
C ASP A 207 6.80 3.77 4.74
N TYR A 208 6.15 4.78 5.34
CA TYR A 208 5.15 4.69 6.40
C TYR A 208 5.57 3.81 7.60
N GLU A 209 6.87 3.69 7.79
CA GLU A 209 7.49 3.08 8.97
C GLU A 209 7.41 4.02 10.17
N LEU A 210 7.68 3.51 11.37
CA LEU A 210 7.67 4.31 12.60
C LEU A 210 9.10 4.61 13.08
N LEU A 211 9.46 5.89 13.06
CA LEU A 211 10.66 6.40 13.71
C LEU A 211 10.32 6.84 15.14
N PHE A 212 11.11 6.40 16.12
CA PHE A 212 10.89 6.80 17.51
C PHE A 212 12.19 6.88 18.30
N THR A 213 12.13 7.60 19.43
CA THR A 213 13.20 7.69 20.42
C THR A 213 12.76 6.96 21.70
N ALA A 214 13.71 6.37 22.42
CA ALA A 214 13.47 5.75 23.71
C ALA A 214 14.73 5.80 24.58
N PRO A 215 14.60 5.78 25.92
CA PRO A 215 15.73 5.63 26.83
C PRO A 215 16.54 4.36 26.55
N HIS A 216 17.85 4.41 26.75
CA HIS A 216 18.75 3.28 26.46
C HIS A 216 18.40 2.01 27.28
N ASP A 217 17.97 2.17 28.53
CA ASP A 217 17.55 1.10 29.42
C ASP A 217 16.18 0.50 29.07
N ALA A 218 15.39 1.16 28.21
CA ALA A 218 14.14 0.63 27.69
C ALA A 218 14.31 -0.36 26.54
N ALA A 219 15.54 -0.56 26.02
CA ALA A 219 15.81 -1.35 24.81
C ALA A 219 15.19 -2.77 24.83
N THR A 220 15.34 -3.51 25.93
CA THR A 220 14.76 -4.87 26.05
C THR A 220 13.23 -4.84 26.01
N ARG A 221 12.60 -3.84 26.64
CA ARG A 221 11.13 -3.68 26.63
C ARG A 221 10.62 -3.27 25.25
N VAL A 222 11.34 -2.40 24.55
CA VAL A 222 11.05 -2.02 23.16
C VAL A 222 11.11 -3.24 22.24
N LEU A 223 12.15 -4.07 22.34
CA LEU A 223 12.26 -5.29 21.54
C LEU A 223 11.12 -6.27 21.82
N ALA A 224 10.72 -6.44 23.08
CA ALA A 224 9.60 -7.30 23.46
C ALA A 224 8.25 -6.77 22.93
N ALA A 225 8.02 -5.45 23.03
CA ALA A 225 6.83 -4.78 22.50
C ALA A 225 6.73 -4.92 20.97
N ALA A 226 7.84 -4.71 20.27
CA ALA A 226 7.95 -4.85 18.82
C ALA A 226 7.71 -6.29 18.35
N ALA A 227 8.30 -7.28 19.05
CA ALA A 227 8.06 -8.68 18.77
C ALA A 227 6.58 -9.07 18.95
N THR A 228 5.92 -8.55 19.98
CA THR A 228 4.48 -8.75 20.19
C THR A 228 3.64 -8.12 19.07
N ALA A 229 4.08 -6.98 18.52
CA ALA A 229 3.44 -6.33 17.39
C ALA A 229 3.77 -6.99 16.03
N GLY A 230 4.67 -7.98 15.99
CA GLY A 230 5.11 -8.63 14.75
C GLY A 230 5.97 -7.74 13.85
N VAL A 231 6.58 -6.69 14.39
CA VAL A 231 7.39 -5.73 13.62
C VAL A 231 8.84 -5.76 14.09
N GLY A 232 9.79 -5.89 13.16
CA GLY A 232 11.22 -5.75 13.47
C GLY A 232 11.59 -4.30 13.76
N VAL A 233 12.30 -4.05 14.86
CA VAL A 233 12.83 -2.72 15.18
C VAL A 233 14.35 -2.76 15.31
N ARG A 234 15.01 -1.69 14.88
CA ARG A 234 16.47 -1.57 14.94
C ARG A 234 16.88 -0.23 15.51
N ARG A 235 17.84 -0.24 16.43
CA ARG A 235 18.51 0.99 16.88
C ARG A 235 19.44 1.48 15.77
N ILE A 236 19.13 2.65 15.23
CA ILE A 236 19.86 3.24 14.10
C ILE A 236 20.83 4.36 14.51
N GLY A 237 20.80 4.80 15.77
CA GLY A 237 21.52 5.99 16.20
C GLY A 237 21.34 6.33 17.67
N ARG A 238 21.55 7.61 17.98
CA ARG A 238 21.32 8.22 19.30
C ARG A 238 20.95 9.70 19.15
N MET A 239 20.17 10.21 20.10
CA MET A 239 19.91 11.64 20.26
C MET A 239 21.09 12.33 20.95
N GLU A 240 21.33 13.60 20.65
CA GLU A 240 22.43 14.40 21.18
C GLU A 240 21.95 15.78 21.61
N ALA A 241 22.62 16.38 22.60
CA ALA A 241 22.27 17.70 23.10
C ALA A 241 22.59 18.82 22.09
N GLU A 242 23.68 18.66 21.33
CA GLU A 242 24.03 19.59 20.28
C GLU A 242 23.02 19.45 19.11
N PRO A 243 22.39 20.54 18.63
CA PRO A 243 21.47 20.49 17.50
C PRO A 243 22.10 19.97 16.20
N GLY A 244 21.27 19.43 15.31
CA GLY A 244 21.66 19.00 13.96
C GLY A 244 21.69 17.49 13.75
N LEU A 245 21.72 17.07 12.48
CA LEU A 245 21.74 15.68 12.06
C LEU A 245 23.13 15.29 11.56
N ARG A 246 23.72 14.28 12.20
CA ARG A 246 25.03 13.69 11.86
C ARG A 246 24.81 12.31 11.28
N LEU A 247 25.30 12.08 10.07
CA LEU A 247 25.18 10.81 9.36
C LEU A 247 26.56 10.16 9.28
N LEU A 248 26.68 8.93 9.77
CA LEU A 248 27.92 8.17 9.77
C LEU A 248 27.78 6.88 8.97
N ASP A 249 28.80 6.54 8.19
CA ASP A 249 28.89 5.24 7.54
C ASP A 249 29.37 4.14 8.51
N ALA A 250 29.55 2.92 8.00
CA ALA A 250 30.06 1.78 8.77
C ALA A 250 31.48 1.99 9.33
N GLN A 251 32.27 2.90 8.75
CA GLN A 251 33.61 3.27 9.19
C GLN A 251 33.60 4.47 10.15
N GLY A 252 32.40 4.99 10.49
CA GLY A 252 32.24 6.17 11.32
C GLY A 252 32.59 7.48 10.61
N GLN A 253 32.71 7.47 9.29
CA GLN A 253 32.98 8.67 8.50
C GLN A 253 31.67 9.41 8.16
N PRO A 254 31.70 10.75 8.06
CA PRO A 254 30.53 11.53 7.68
C PRO A 254 30.01 11.15 6.29
N VAL A 255 28.71 10.89 6.17
CA VAL A 255 28.01 10.73 4.90
C VAL A 255 27.37 12.06 4.51
N PRO A 256 27.68 12.62 3.31
CA PRO A 256 27.04 13.85 2.87
C PRO A 256 25.56 13.61 2.60
N LEU A 257 24.71 14.40 3.26
CA LEU A 257 23.27 14.39 2.99
C LEU A 257 23.01 15.22 1.73
N ALA A 258 22.84 14.57 0.58
CA ALA A 258 22.33 15.22 -0.61
C ALA A 258 20.82 15.44 -0.45
N LEU A 259 20.41 16.43 0.36
CA LEU A 259 19.02 16.77 0.59
C LEU A 259 18.31 17.12 -0.73
N ARG A 260 17.54 16.18 -1.25
CA ARG A 260 16.38 16.47 -2.09
C ARG A 260 15.16 15.99 -1.33
N SER A 261 14.72 16.76 -0.33
CA SER A 261 13.40 16.54 0.25
C SER A 261 12.34 16.77 -0.83
N PHE A 262 11.32 15.92 -0.83
CA PHE A 262 10.12 16.11 -1.63
C PHE A 262 9.42 17.38 -1.15
N ASP A 263 9.09 18.27 -2.07
CA ASP A 263 8.39 19.52 -1.78
C ASP A 263 7.40 19.73 -2.91
N HIS A 264 6.11 19.67 -2.57
CA HIS A 264 5.00 19.80 -3.51
C HIS A 264 4.99 21.15 -4.26
N PHE A 265 5.67 22.17 -3.73
CA PHE A 265 5.53 23.55 -4.17
C PHE A 265 6.87 24.28 -4.39
N LYS A 266 7.96 23.56 -4.68
CA LYS A 266 9.18 24.24 -5.15
C LYS A 266 8.88 25.03 -6.44
N PRO A 267 9.14 26.34 -6.47
CA PRO A 267 8.95 27.18 -7.65
C PRO A 267 9.91 26.82 -8.79
#